data_AF-A0AA97IJE5-F1
#
_entry.id   AF-A0AA97IJE5-F1
#
_cell.length_a   1.000
_cell.length_b   1.000
_cell.length_c   1.000
_cell.angle_alpha   90.00
_cell.angle_beta   90.00
_cell.angle_gamma   90.00
#
_symmetry.space_group_name_H-M   'P 1'
#
loop_
_entity.id
_entity.type
_entity.pdbx_description
1 polymer ?
#
loop_
_entity_poly.entity_id
_entity_poly.type
_entity_poly.pdbx_seq_one_letter_code
_entity_poly.pdbx_strand_id
1 'polypeptide(L)'
;MQFVVFWDINWLKERLRKKPLSGRETYLYVLCWLALLTLGFFPENINDRSAHSGWLEAIELLIPVIAIFYAWLCNGGLQGEQFWTRLISIGWVVTMRALVFSLPMFLILAYAPLEHSELIVESAATLVSLFIIWRLGSHIEGLREVNMTKKTSL
;
A
#
# COMPACT_ATOMS: atom_id res chain seq x y z
N MET A 1 8.97 -17.25 16.13
CA MET A 1 9.18 -15.81 16.40
C MET A 1 8.22 -15.01 15.55
N GLN A 2 7.47 -14.09 16.16
CA GLN A 2 6.53 -13.23 15.46
C GLN A 2 7.20 -11.88 15.23
N PHE A 3 7.48 -11.55 13.97
CA PHE A 3 7.94 -10.23 13.55
C PHE A 3 7.14 -9.80 12.34
N VAL A 4 6.83 -8.50 12.28
CA VAL A 4 6.32 -7.86 11.07
C VAL A 4 7.45 -7.85 10.06
N VAL A 5 7.20 -8.32 8.84
CA VAL A 5 8.20 -8.28 7.78
C VAL A 5 8.17 -6.87 7.19
N PHE A 6 9.28 -6.14 7.26
CA PHE A 6 9.37 -4.79 6.74
C PHE A 6 9.87 -4.73 5.30
N TRP A 7 10.80 -5.63 4.95
CA TRP A 7 11.55 -5.52 3.71
C TRP A 7 11.44 -6.74 2.81
N ASP A 8 11.58 -7.97 3.31
CA ASP A 8 11.69 -9.16 2.46
C ASP A 8 10.34 -9.69 1.96
N ILE A 9 9.92 -9.23 0.78
CA ILE A 9 8.69 -9.69 0.15
C ILE A 9 8.75 -11.16 -0.30
N ASN A 10 9.93 -11.69 -0.63
CA ASN A 10 10.04 -13.06 -1.13
C ASN A 10 9.84 -14.05 0.00
N TRP A 11 10.47 -13.78 1.15
CA TRP A 11 10.22 -14.53 2.37
C TRP A 11 8.73 -14.49 2.78
N LEU A 12 8.12 -13.29 2.77
CA LEU A 12 6.70 -13.16 3.13
C LEU A 12 5.80 -13.97 2.18
N LYS A 13 6.03 -13.88 0.88
CA LYS A 13 5.28 -14.68 -0.12
C LYS A 13 5.45 -16.17 0.12
N GLU A 14 6.67 -16.65 0.36
CA GLU A 14 6.90 -18.08 0.63
C GLU A 14 6.19 -18.55 1.90
N ARG A 15 6.22 -17.72 2.96
CA ARG A 15 5.50 -17.98 4.21
C ARG A 15 3.99 -18.06 4.01
N LEU A 16 3.41 -17.11 3.27
CA LEU A 16 1.98 -17.04 2.95
C LEU A 16 1.51 -18.22 2.08
N ARG A 17 2.38 -18.75 1.21
CA ARG A 17 2.10 -19.98 0.43
C ARG A 17 1.97 -21.21 1.32
N LYS A 18 2.79 -21.31 2.37
CA LYS A 18 2.80 -22.47 3.28
C LYS A 18 1.60 -22.46 4.22
N LYS A 19 1.29 -21.31 4.82
CA LYS A 19 0.18 -21.16 5.76
C LYS A 19 -0.24 -19.69 5.84
N PRO A 20 -1.53 -19.36 5.99
CA PRO A 20 -1.94 -18.00 6.30
C PRO A 20 -1.26 -17.46 7.57
N LEU A 21 -1.22 -16.14 7.69
CA LEU A 21 -0.90 -15.51 8.98
C LEU A 21 -2.00 -15.85 9.98
N SER A 22 -1.60 -16.07 11.23
CA SER A 22 -2.53 -16.14 12.36
C SER A 22 -3.16 -14.78 12.63
N GLY A 23 -4.31 -14.76 13.31
CA GLY A 23 -4.97 -13.51 13.69
C GLY A 23 -4.06 -12.56 14.48
N ARG A 24 -3.20 -13.11 15.35
CA ARG A 24 -2.19 -12.34 16.11
C ARG A 24 -1.13 -11.70 15.21
N GLU A 25 -0.67 -12.41 14.18
CA GLU A 25 0.30 -11.85 13.22
C GLU A 25 -0.35 -10.76 12.37
N THR A 26 -1.57 -11.00 11.86
CA THR A 26 -2.32 -9.98 11.10
C THR A 26 -2.59 -8.73 11.93
N TYR A 27 -2.93 -8.89 13.22
CA TYR A 27 -3.10 -7.76 14.14
C TYR A 27 -1.86 -6.88 14.25
N LEU A 28 -0.65 -7.48 14.30
CA LEU A 28 0.59 -6.70 14.36
C LEU A 28 0.81 -5.87 13.10
N TYR A 29 0.49 -6.40 11.91
CA TYR A 29 0.54 -5.60 10.69
C TYR A 29 -0.48 -4.45 10.71
N VAL A 30 -1.71 -4.70 11.18
CA VAL A 30 -2.73 -3.65 11.31
C VAL A 30 -2.27 -2.56 12.28
N LEU A 31 -1.67 -2.94 13.42
CA LEU A 31 -1.11 -1.99 14.38
C LEU A 31 -0.02 -1.12 13.75
N CYS A 32 0.87 -1.72 12.94
CA CYS A 32 1.88 -0.99 12.19
C CYS A 32 1.27 -0.02 11.17
N TRP A 33 0.21 -0.44 10.46
CA TRP A 33 -0.55 0.45 9.58
C TRP A 33 -1.18 1.62 10.34
N LEU A 34 -1.79 1.36 11.49
CA LEU A 34 -2.36 2.42 12.33
C LEU A 34 -1.28 3.42 12.78
N ALA A 35 -0.13 2.93 13.24
CA ALA A 35 1.00 3.79 13.60
C ALA A 35 1.46 4.65 12.41
N LEU A 36 1.60 4.04 11.22
CA LEU A 36 1.98 4.78 10.01
C LEU A 36 0.95 5.86 9.64
N LEU A 37 -0.34 5.53 9.68
CA LEU A 37 -1.41 6.49 9.40
C LEU A 37 -1.39 7.64 10.41
N THR A 38 -1.19 7.37 11.71
CA THR A 38 -1.10 8.43 12.72
C THR A 38 0.07 9.38 12.49
N LEU A 39 1.19 8.90 11.93
CA LEU A 39 2.32 9.77 11.55
C LEU A 39 1.99 10.67 10.35
N GLY A 40 1.09 10.26 9.46
CA GLY A 40 0.64 11.07 8.32
C GLY A 40 -0.38 12.16 8.67
N PHE A 41 -1.02 12.07 9.84
CA PHE A 41 -2.08 12.98 10.28
C PHE A 41 -1.60 14.11 11.22
N PHE A 42 -0.30 14.39 11.31
CA PHE A 42 0.15 15.58 12.06
C PHE A 42 -0.39 16.84 11.37
N PRO A 43 -1.26 17.64 12.05
CA PRO A 43 -1.93 18.74 11.39
C PRO A 43 -0.94 19.88 11.17
N GLU A 44 -0.55 20.11 9.92
CA GLU A 44 -0.04 21.41 9.49
C GLU A 44 -1.23 22.36 9.40
N ASN A 45 -1.32 23.29 10.36
CA ASN A 45 -2.23 24.45 10.38
C ASN A 45 -3.72 24.18 10.09
N ILE A 46 -4.47 23.88 11.15
CA ILE A 46 -5.95 23.85 11.19
C ILE A 46 -6.60 25.19 10.76
N ASN A 47 -5.82 26.24 10.49
CA ASN A 47 -6.29 27.59 10.23
C ASN A 47 -6.52 27.97 8.76
N ASP A 48 -6.00 27.22 7.77
CA ASP A 48 -6.25 27.50 6.35
C ASP A 48 -7.38 26.63 5.79
N ARG A 49 -8.59 26.92 6.24
CA ARG A 49 -9.80 26.20 5.85
C ARG A 49 -10.36 26.62 4.48
N SER A 50 -9.57 27.24 3.61
CA SER A 50 -10.08 27.92 2.41
C SER A 50 -9.43 27.55 1.07
N ALA A 51 -8.77 26.40 0.92
CA ALA A 51 -8.14 26.04 -0.37
C ALA A 51 -8.55 24.68 -0.98
N HIS A 52 -9.17 23.76 -0.24
CA HIS A 52 -9.41 22.40 -0.75
C HIS A 52 -10.86 22.15 -1.22
N SER A 53 -11.54 23.14 -1.80
CA SER A 53 -12.87 22.89 -2.40
C SER A 53 -12.74 22.53 -3.88
N GLY A 54 -12.48 21.25 -4.18
CA GLY A 54 -12.30 20.79 -5.56
C GLY A 54 -12.63 19.31 -5.77
N TRP A 55 -12.98 18.96 -7.01
CA TRP A 55 -13.18 17.59 -7.48
C TRP A 55 -11.93 16.70 -7.30
N LEU A 56 -10.75 17.29 -7.14
CA LEU A 56 -9.48 16.59 -6.88
C LEU A 56 -9.49 15.85 -5.54
N GLU A 57 -10.00 16.46 -4.46
CA GLU A 57 -10.12 15.80 -3.14
C GLU A 57 -11.06 14.58 -3.21
N ALA A 58 -12.14 14.68 -3.99
CA ALA A 58 -13.04 13.55 -4.24
C ALA A 58 -12.34 12.41 -5.02
N ILE A 59 -11.45 12.73 -5.96
CA ILE A 59 -10.65 11.73 -6.66
C ILE A 59 -9.67 11.06 -5.71
N GLU A 60 -9.00 11.81 -4.85
CA GLU A 60 -8.07 11.27 -3.87
C GLU A 60 -8.76 10.31 -2.90
N LEU A 61 -10.00 10.60 -2.49
CA LEU A 61 -10.80 9.71 -1.66
C LEU A 61 -11.23 8.43 -2.39
N LEU A 62 -11.37 8.47 -3.71
CA LEU A 62 -11.73 7.30 -4.52
C LEU A 62 -10.54 6.36 -4.78
N ILE A 63 -9.31 6.87 -4.78
CA ILE A 63 -8.10 6.07 -5.04
C ILE A 63 -8.01 4.85 -4.10
N PRO A 64 -8.16 4.95 -2.77
CA PRO A 64 -8.15 3.80 -1.87
C PRO A 64 -9.23 2.76 -2.19
N VAL A 65 -10.43 3.21 -2.56
CA VAL A 65 -11.55 2.31 -2.91
C VAL A 65 -11.21 1.52 -4.17
N ILE A 66 -10.71 2.20 -5.21
CA ILE A 66 -10.26 1.59 -6.46
C ILE A 66 -9.09 0.64 -6.19
N ALA A 67 -8.15 1.02 -5.33
CA ALA A 67 -7.00 0.21 -4.96
C ALA A 67 -7.40 -1.12 -4.31
N ILE A 68 -8.34 -1.08 -3.34
CA ILE A 68 -8.85 -2.28 -2.68
C ILE A 68 -9.57 -3.18 -3.69
N PHE A 69 -10.40 -2.59 -4.56
CA PHE A 69 -11.11 -3.34 -5.59
C PHE A 69 -10.15 -3.98 -6.61
N TYR A 70 -9.16 -3.23 -7.09
CA TYR A 70 -8.11 -3.73 -7.97
C TYR A 70 -7.33 -4.90 -7.32
N ALA A 71 -6.90 -4.74 -6.07
CA ALA A 71 -6.22 -5.80 -5.33
C ALA A 71 -7.10 -7.04 -5.15
N TRP A 72 -8.42 -6.85 -4.95
CA TRP A 72 -9.39 -7.95 -4.86
C TRP A 72 -9.51 -8.72 -6.19
N LEU A 73 -9.56 -8.01 -7.32
CA LEU A 73 -9.51 -8.63 -8.65
C LEU A 73 -8.21 -9.41 -8.88
N CYS A 74 -7.05 -8.83 -8.55
CA CYS A 74 -5.75 -9.53 -8.61
C CYS A 74 -5.72 -10.78 -7.71
N ASN A 75 -6.43 -10.77 -6.58
CA ASN A 75 -6.53 -11.95 -5.71
C ASN A 75 -7.40 -13.08 -6.28
N GLY A 76 -8.13 -12.86 -7.38
CA GLY A 76 -9.05 -13.82 -7.98
C GLY A 76 -10.52 -13.54 -7.67
N GLY A 77 -10.84 -12.34 -7.16
CA GLY A 77 -12.21 -11.92 -6.88
C GLY A 77 -12.91 -12.85 -5.89
N LEU A 78 -14.08 -13.36 -6.28
CA LEU A 78 -14.90 -14.28 -5.47
C LEU A 78 -14.21 -15.63 -5.20
N GLN A 79 -13.29 -16.05 -6.07
CA GLN A 79 -12.54 -17.30 -5.90
C GLN A 79 -11.21 -17.08 -5.16
N GLY A 80 -10.89 -15.84 -4.82
CA GLY A 80 -9.67 -15.48 -4.11
C GLY A 80 -9.71 -15.91 -2.65
N GLU A 81 -8.60 -16.41 -2.14
CA GLU A 81 -8.45 -16.79 -0.74
C GLU A 81 -7.58 -15.79 0.03
N GLN A 82 -7.81 -15.69 1.34
CA GLN A 82 -6.96 -14.95 2.29
C GLN A 82 -6.74 -13.47 1.92
N PHE A 83 -7.74 -12.84 1.26
CA PHE A 83 -7.63 -11.49 0.70
C PHE A 83 -7.08 -10.47 1.72
N TRP A 84 -7.74 -10.33 2.87
CA TRP A 84 -7.35 -9.35 3.89
C TRP A 84 -5.93 -9.59 4.42
N THR A 85 -5.55 -10.85 4.64
CA THR A 85 -4.21 -11.19 5.10
C THR A 85 -3.15 -10.78 4.07
N ARG A 86 -3.39 -11.05 2.79
CA ARG A 86 -2.49 -10.68 1.69
C ARG A 86 -2.44 -9.17 1.52
N LEU A 87 -3.59 -8.51 1.44
CA LEU A 87 -3.72 -7.06 1.28
C LEU A 87 -2.91 -6.32 2.36
N ILE A 88 -3.13 -6.67 3.62
CA ILE A 88 -2.52 -5.99 4.77
C ILE A 88 -1.01 -6.24 4.83
N SER A 89 -0.58 -7.51 4.71
CA SER A 89 0.83 -7.87 4.92
C SER A 89 1.72 -7.58 3.71
N ILE A 90 1.25 -7.83 2.49
CA ILE A 90 1.99 -7.50 1.26
C ILE A 90 1.97 -5.99 1.05
N GLY A 91 0.81 -5.35 1.27
CA GLY A 91 0.68 -3.90 1.20
C GLY A 91 1.70 -3.21 2.10
N TRP A 92 1.87 -3.68 3.34
CA TRP A 92 2.85 -3.14 4.26
C TRP A 92 4.27 -3.13 3.67
N VAL A 93 4.76 -4.27 3.20
CA VAL A 93 6.13 -4.38 2.64
C VAL A 93 6.30 -3.52 1.38
N VAL A 94 5.28 -3.49 0.52
CA VAL A 94 5.31 -2.68 -0.72
C VAL A 94 5.35 -1.19 -0.37
N THR A 95 4.51 -0.73 0.55
CA THR A 95 4.47 0.66 1.00
C THR A 95 5.77 1.07 1.67
N MET A 96 6.32 0.25 2.58
CA MET A 96 7.61 0.55 3.22
C MET A 96 8.73 0.72 2.19
N ARG A 97 8.82 -0.16 1.19
CA ARG A 97 9.80 -0.04 0.09
C ARG A 97 9.58 1.24 -0.70
N ALA A 98 8.34 1.53 -1.08
CA ALA A 98 8.01 2.72 -1.86
C ALA A 98 8.36 4.00 -1.10
N LEU A 99 8.07 4.08 0.21
CA LEU A 99 8.44 5.21 1.07
C LEU A 99 9.95 5.42 1.14
N VAL A 100 10.73 4.35 1.33
CA VAL A 100 12.19 4.46 1.39
C VAL A 100 12.76 4.95 0.05
N PHE A 101 12.25 4.45 -1.08
CA PHE A 101 12.72 4.88 -2.40
C PHE A 101 12.18 6.24 -2.84
N SER A 102 11.05 6.70 -2.32
CA SER A 102 10.50 8.03 -2.62
C SER A 102 11.10 9.14 -1.76
N LEU A 103 11.71 8.80 -0.62
CA LEU A 103 12.28 9.77 0.32
C LEU A 103 13.28 10.75 -0.32
N PRO A 104 14.26 10.33 -1.16
CA PRO A 104 15.16 11.28 -1.82
C PRO A 104 14.42 12.27 -2.73
N MET A 105 13.40 11.81 -3.45
CA MET A 105 12.58 12.64 -4.33
C MET A 105 11.82 13.70 -3.52
N PHE A 106 11.15 13.30 -2.45
CA PHE A 106 10.41 14.24 -1.59
C PHE A 106 11.33 15.21 -0.85
N LEU A 107 12.53 14.79 -0.45
CA LEU A 107 13.52 15.70 0.11
C LEU A 107 13.93 16.78 -0.91
N ILE A 108 14.18 16.41 -2.17
CA ILE A 108 14.51 17.39 -3.21
C ILE A 108 13.36 18.37 -3.43
N LEU A 109 12.13 17.86 -3.53
CA LEU A 109 10.94 18.70 -3.72
C LEU A 109 10.71 19.66 -2.55
N ALA A 110 10.98 19.23 -1.32
CA ALA A 110 10.79 20.06 -0.13
C ALA A 110 11.72 21.29 -0.06
N TYR A 111 12.90 21.23 -0.69
CA TYR A 111 13.88 22.33 -0.68
C TYR A 111 14.00 23.04 -2.04
N ALA A 112 13.24 22.64 -3.05
CA ALA A 112 13.31 23.24 -4.38
C ALA A 112 12.53 24.58 -4.41
N PRO A 113 13.13 25.67 -4.90
CA PRO A 113 12.43 26.95 -5.08
C PRO A 113 11.53 26.87 -6.33
N LEU A 114 10.42 26.16 -6.23
CA LEU A 114 9.47 25.94 -7.31
C LEU A 114 8.24 26.81 -7.10
N GLU A 115 7.94 27.68 -8.07
CA GLU A 115 6.73 28.52 -8.07
C GLU A 115 5.42 27.71 -8.07
N HIS A 116 5.47 26.40 -8.37
CA HIS A 116 4.33 25.46 -8.39
C HIS A 116 4.60 24.21 -7.51
N SER A 117 5.27 24.39 -6.37
CA SER A 117 5.73 23.26 -5.52
C SER A 117 4.59 22.34 -5.08
N GLU A 118 3.41 22.87 -4.75
CA GLU A 118 2.28 22.09 -4.24
C GLU A 118 1.76 21.06 -5.27
N LEU A 119 1.40 21.52 -6.47
CA LEU A 119 0.90 20.64 -7.53
C LEU A 119 1.93 19.55 -7.90
N ILE A 120 3.22 19.88 -7.89
CA ILE A 120 4.29 18.92 -8.19
C ILE A 120 4.40 17.87 -7.08
N VAL A 121 4.31 18.28 -5.80
CA VAL A 121 4.33 17.36 -4.66
C VAL A 121 3.11 16.45 -4.66
N GLU A 122 1.91 16.99 -4.88
CA GLU A 122 0.66 16.22 -5.01
C GLU A 122 0.72 15.22 -6.16
N SER A 123 1.20 15.65 -7.33
CA SER A 123 1.38 14.79 -8.51
C SER A 123 2.37 13.66 -8.21
N ALA A 124 3.50 13.98 -7.57
CA ALA A 124 4.50 12.99 -7.18
C ALA A 124 3.95 11.97 -6.17
N ALA A 125 3.19 12.42 -5.16
CA ALA A 125 2.53 11.56 -4.18
C ALA A 125 1.48 10.65 -4.83
N THR A 126 0.72 11.18 -5.79
CA THR A 126 -0.25 10.41 -6.58
C THR A 126 0.43 9.33 -7.40
N LEU A 127 1.52 9.66 -8.09
CA LEU A 127 2.31 8.68 -8.87
C LEU A 127 2.91 7.58 -7.99
N VAL A 128 3.44 7.93 -6.82
CA VAL A 128 3.94 6.94 -5.84
C VAL A 128 2.81 6.03 -5.37
N SER A 129 1.63 6.59 -5.10
CA SER A 129 0.45 5.83 -4.68
C SER A 129 -0.01 4.85 -5.77
N LEU A 130 -0.12 5.30 -7.02
CA LEU A 130 -0.45 4.44 -8.16
C LEU A 130 0.58 3.33 -8.35
N PHE A 131 1.87 3.63 -8.19
CA PHE A 131 2.94 2.64 -8.23
C PHE A 131 2.78 1.59 -7.13
N ILE A 132 2.47 1.99 -5.88
CA ILE A 132 2.20 1.08 -4.77
C ILE A 132 1.02 0.16 -5.11
N ILE A 133 -0.09 0.71 -5.61
CA ILE A 133 -1.31 -0.04 -5.95
C ILE A 133 -1.00 -1.11 -7.01
N TRP A 134 -0.37 -0.70 -8.12
CA TRP A 134 0.04 -1.61 -9.17
C TRP A 134 0.97 -2.71 -8.65
N ARG A 135 1.99 -2.34 -7.86
CA ARG A 135 2.98 -3.27 -7.34
C ARG A 135 2.38 -4.29 -6.36
N LEU A 136 1.44 -3.84 -5.52
CA LEU A 136 0.66 -4.67 -4.62
C LEU A 136 -0.16 -5.71 -5.40
N GLY A 137 -0.91 -5.27 -6.41
CA GLY A 137 -1.69 -6.16 -7.27
C GLY A 137 -0.83 -7.25 -7.91
N SER A 138 0.31 -6.85 -8.51
CA SER A 138 1.27 -7.79 -9.10
C SER A 138 1.77 -8.86 -8.10
N HIS A 139 2.03 -8.48 -6.85
CA HIS A 139 2.46 -9.44 -5.82
C HIS A 139 1.35 -10.39 -5.39
N ILE A 140 0.12 -9.90 -5.27
CA ILE A 140 -1.06 -10.71 -4.92
C ILE A 140 -1.36 -11.70 -6.05
N GLU A 141 -1.35 -11.25 -7.30
CA GLU A 141 -1.59 -12.08 -8.48
C GLU A 141 -0.53 -13.19 -8.60
N GLY A 142 0.75 -12.87 -8.42
CA GLY A 142 1.82 -13.87 -8.44
C GLY A 142 1.73 -14.91 -7.31
N LEU A 143 1.02 -14.63 -6.21
CA LEU A 143 0.70 -15.65 -5.19
C LEU A 143 -0.48 -16.53 -5.60
N ARG A 144 -1.47 -15.95 -6.29
CA ARG A 144 -2.65 -16.66 -6.79
C ARG A 144 -2.25 -17.72 -7.83
N GLU A 145 -1.49 -17.34 -8.85
CA GLU A 145 -1.09 -18.24 -9.95
C GLU A 145 -0.32 -19.46 -9.47
N VAL A 146 0.60 -19.26 -8.51
CA VAL A 146 1.37 -20.36 -7.90
C VAL A 146 0.48 -21.30 -7.08
N ASN A 147 -0.57 -20.78 -6.43
CA ASN A 147 -1.52 -21.63 -5.72
C ASN A 147 -2.43 -22.42 -6.68
N MET A 148 -2.83 -21.83 -7.81
CA MET A 148 -3.64 -22.52 -8.82
C MET A 148 -2.87 -23.69 -9.45
N THR A 149 -1.62 -23.46 -9.87
CA THR A 149 -0.77 -24.50 -10.48
C THR A 149 -0.54 -25.68 -9.55
N LYS A 150 -0.40 -25.45 -8.24
CA LYS A 150 -0.27 -26.52 -7.24
C LYS A 150 -1.56 -27.31 -7.02
N LYS A 151 -2.74 -26.69 -7.22
CA LYS A 151 -4.04 -27.34 -7.07
C LYS A 151 -4.38 -28.24 -8.26
N THR A 152 -3.87 -27.94 -9.46
CA THR A 152 -4.08 -28.75 -10.67
C THR A 152 -3.11 -29.93 -10.82
N SER A 153 -2.02 -29.96 -10.04
CA SER A 153 -1.01 -31.03 -10.06
C SER A 153 -1.26 -32.16 -9.03
N LEU A 154 -2.38 -32.09 -8.31
CA LEU A 154 -2.83 -33.07 -7.30
C LEU A 154 -4.11 -33.74 -7.81
#